data_AF-A0A1F9LPB4-F1
#
_entry.id   AF-A0A1F9LPB4-F1
#
_cell.length_a   1.000
_cell.length_b   1.000
_cell.length_c   1.000
_cell.angle_alpha   90.00
_cell.angle_beta   90.00
_cell.angle_gamma   90.00
#
_symmetry.space_group_name_H-M   'P 1'
#
loop_
_entity.id
_entity.type
_entity.pdbx_description
1 polymer ?
#
loop_
_entity_poly.entity_id
_entity_poly.type
_entity_poly.pdbx_seq_one_letter_code
_entity_poly.pdbx_strand_id
1 'polypeptide(L)'
;MLNRHSYDFYLILATVAVLAVISAICIYGMFYFKMAQVHQLAPAAKLAYMEGMNRIVAPFLILLLVLLGICVPKRLLPVGWLNRFAALFLAAGLGIGALAGIKIGLLVVLAVSILLQVVILFLAVAGSRSLYFEKKGYWVRVGSSLIHLGLILFVFDLFLHEHTTLHVVLFWLTTVATFFGLVCCFYAESMAGFLKGGNDADRHQAS
;
A
#
# COMPACT_ATOMS: atom_id res chain seq x y z
N MET A 1 -6.08 25.73 13.41
CA MET A 1 -5.04 25.64 12.36
C MET A 1 -4.09 24.51 12.72
N LEU A 2 -4.30 23.30 12.20
CA LEU A 2 -3.38 22.18 12.42
C LEU A 2 -2.31 22.22 11.32
N ASN A 3 -1.03 22.30 11.70
CA ASN A 3 0.11 22.36 10.78
C ASN A 3 0.10 21.16 9.80
N ARG A 4 -0.18 21.45 8.53
CA ARG A 4 -0.30 20.49 7.42
C ARG A 4 0.92 19.56 7.30
N HIS A 5 2.11 20.09 7.58
CA HIS A 5 3.37 19.35 7.54
C HIS A 5 3.50 18.28 8.65
N SER A 6 2.78 18.45 9.76
CA SER A 6 2.85 17.53 10.90
C SER A 6 1.94 16.32 10.69
N TYR A 7 0.74 16.53 10.15
CA TYR A 7 -0.23 15.45 9.92
C TYR A 7 0.25 14.42 8.89
N ASP A 8 0.87 14.89 7.80
CA ASP A 8 1.48 14.07 6.74
C ASP A 8 2.57 13.16 7.30
N PHE A 9 3.44 13.75 8.12
CA PHE A 9 4.51 13.03 8.79
C PHE A 9 3.98 11.95 9.73
N TYR A 10 2.97 12.27 10.56
CA TYR A 10 2.38 11.30 11.48
C TYR A 10 1.68 10.14 10.76
N LEU A 11 1.01 10.39 9.64
CA LEU A 11 0.38 9.32 8.85
C LEU A 11 1.41 8.37 8.22
N ILE A 12 2.48 8.92 7.66
CA ILE A 12 3.58 8.12 7.10
C ILE A 12 4.24 7.31 8.22
N LEU A 13 4.56 7.96 9.34
CA LEU A 13 5.19 7.32 10.50
C LEU A 13 4.30 6.20 11.07
N ALA A 14 2.99 6.44 11.20
CA ALA A 14 2.03 5.44 11.66
C ALA A 14 1.96 4.25 10.69
N THR A 15 1.91 4.51 9.38
CA THR A 15 1.89 3.44 8.35
C THR A 15 3.16 2.60 8.42
N VAL A 16 4.33 3.23 8.53
CA VAL A 16 5.62 2.55 8.66
C VAL A 16 5.67 1.73 9.95
N ALA A 17 5.22 2.28 11.08
CA ALA A 17 5.19 1.57 12.35
C ALA A 17 4.29 0.32 12.30
N VAL A 18 3.09 0.44 11.73
CA VAL A 18 2.16 -0.68 11.57
C VAL A 18 2.74 -1.75 10.66
N LEU A 19 3.36 -1.36 9.54
CA LEU A 19 4.03 -2.30 8.66
C LEU A 19 5.20 -3.00 9.34
N ALA A 20 6.03 -2.28 10.10
CA ALA A 20 7.14 -2.86 10.84
C ALA A 20 6.65 -3.92 11.85
N VAL A 21 5.54 -3.64 12.55
CA VAL A 21 4.93 -4.60 13.48
C VAL A 21 4.38 -5.82 12.74
N ILE A 22 3.65 -5.63 11.63
CA ILE A 22 3.16 -6.73 10.80
C ILE A 22 4.32 -7.58 10.30
N SER A 23 5.39 -6.97 9.78
CA SER A 23 6.59 -7.67 9.32
C SER A 23 7.24 -8.46 10.46
N ALA A 24 7.37 -7.90 11.66
CA ALA A 24 7.91 -8.60 12.82
C ALA A 24 7.05 -9.81 13.21
N ILE A 25 5.72 -9.68 13.20
CA ILE A 25 4.79 -10.79 13.47
C ILE A 25 4.90 -11.88 12.40
N CYS A 26 5.00 -11.51 11.12
CA CYS A 26 5.16 -12.46 10.02
C CYS A 26 6.49 -13.23 10.12
N ILE A 27 7.59 -12.53 10.41
CA ILE A 27 8.91 -13.14 10.62
C ILE A 27 8.86 -14.10 11.81
N TYR A 28 8.33 -13.64 12.95
CA TYR A 28 8.15 -14.47 14.14
C TYR A 28 7.31 -15.72 13.83
N GLY A 29 6.16 -15.55 13.17
CA GLY A 29 5.26 -16.64 12.80
C GLY A 29 5.92 -17.68 11.90
N MET A 30 6.75 -17.25 10.94
CA MET A 30 7.51 -18.13 10.05
C MET A 30 8.56 -18.94 10.81
N PHE A 31 9.34 -18.30 11.67
CA PHE A 31 10.35 -18.98 12.48
C PHE A 31 9.74 -19.92 13.50
N TYR A 32 8.68 -19.49 14.20
CA TYR A 32 7.99 -20.31 15.18
C TYR A 32 7.34 -21.53 14.53
N PHE A 33 6.68 -21.36 13.38
CA PHE A 33 6.10 -22.48 12.62
C PHE A 33 7.13 -23.55 12.24
N LYS A 34 8.35 -23.11 11.89
CA LYS A 34 9.47 -24.00 11.55
C LYS A 34 10.10 -24.65 12.79
N MET A 35 10.36 -23.88 13.84
CA MET A 35 11.04 -24.34 15.07
C MET A 35 10.17 -25.24 15.93
N ALA A 36 8.89 -24.91 16.10
CA ALA A 36 7.94 -25.71 16.86
C ALA A 36 7.35 -26.89 16.04
N GLN A 37 7.92 -27.16 14.86
CA GLN A 37 7.48 -28.20 13.94
C GLN A 37 5.95 -28.26 13.76
N VAL A 38 5.30 -27.08 13.68
CA VAL A 38 3.83 -26.98 13.67
C VAL A 38 3.21 -27.71 12.47
N HIS A 39 3.98 -27.89 11.41
CA HIS A 39 3.64 -28.71 10.25
C HIS A 39 3.46 -30.21 10.54
N GLN A 40 4.04 -30.74 11.61
CA GLN A 40 3.90 -32.14 12.04
C GLN A 40 2.84 -32.32 13.13
N LEU A 41 2.27 -31.24 13.66
CA LEU A 41 1.21 -31.30 14.65
C LEU A 41 -0.10 -31.78 14.03
N ALA A 42 -0.99 -32.32 14.87
CA ALA A 42 -2.33 -32.71 14.48
C ALA A 42 -3.08 -31.55 13.79
N PRO A 43 -3.97 -31.83 12.81
CA PRO A 43 -4.67 -30.80 12.04
C PRO A 43 -5.39 -29.75 12.90
N ALA A 44 -5.97 -30.18 14.02
CA ALA A 44 -6.65 -29.30 14.97
C ALA A 44 -5.70 -28.31 15.67
N ALA A 45 -4.50 -28.75 16.06
CA ALA A 45 -3.51 -27.88 16.69
C ALA A 45 -2.91 -26.87 15.69
N LYS A 46 -2.76 -27.28 14.42
CA LYS A 46 -2.37 -26.38 13.33
C LYS A 46 -3.39 -25.26 13.11
N LEU A 47 -4.68 -25.60 13.09
CA LEU A 47 -5.76 -24.62 12.93
C LEU A 47 -5.82 -23.64 14.12
N ALA A 48 -5.69 -24.15 15.36
CA ALA A 48 -5.67 -23.29 16.55
C ALA A 48 -4.50 -22.29 16.54
N TYR A 49 -3.31 -22.71 16.06
CA TYR A 49 -2.17 -21.81 15.88
C TYR A 49 -2.45 -20.73 14.82
N MET A 50 -2.99 -21.12 13.66
CA MET A 50 -3.34 -20.18 12.59
C MET A 50 -4.39 -19.16 13.05
N GLU A 51 -5.41 -19.59 13.79
CA GLU A 51 -6.44 -18.71 14.35
C GLU A 51 -5.85 -17.73 15.37
N GLY A 52 -4.96 -18.20 16.24
CA GLY A 52 -4.24 -17.34 17.19
C GLY A 52 -3.41 -16.26 16.49
N MET A 53 -2.64 -16.65 15.47
CA MET A 53 -1.89 -15.70 14.64
C MET A 53 -2.79 -14.69 13.93
N ASN A 54 -3.89 -15.16 13.32
CA ASN A 54 -4.85 -14.29 12.65
C ASN A 54 -5.48 -13.29 13.61
N ARG A 55 -5.78 -13.69 14.85
CA ARG A 55 -6.34 -12.81 15.88
C ARG A 55 -5.37 -11.69 16.28
N ILE A 56 -4.07 -12.00 16.32
CA ILE A 56 -3.02 -11.03 16.63
C ILE A 56 -2.81 -10.05 15.45
N VAL A 57 -2.82 -10.56 14.22
CA VAL A 57 -2.55 -9.76 13.01
C VAL A 57 -3.75 -8.89 12.59
N ALA A 58 -4.98 -9.38 12.77
CA ALA A 58 -6.21 -8.70 12.36
C ALA A 58 -6.32 -7.22 12.77
N PRO A 59 -6.08 -6.79 14.03
CA PRO A 59 -6.17 -5.37 14.40
C PRO A 59 -5.18 -4.49 13.63
N PHE A 60 -3.97 -5.00 13.34
CA PHE A 60 -2.98 -4.26 12.56
C PHE A 60 -3.37 -4.14 11.09
N LEU A 61 -4.01 -5.17 10.51
CA LEU A 61 -4.55 -5.10 9.16
C LEU A 61 -5.69 -4.10 9.04
N ILE A 62 -6.61 -4.08 10.01
CA ILE A 62 -7.69 -3.08 10.06
C ILE A 62 -7.09 -1.68 10.18
N LEU A 63 -6.13 -1.48 11.08
CA LEU A 63 -5.45 -0.20 11.27
C LEU A 63 -4.71 0.23 9.99
N LEU A 64 -4.00 -0.68 9.33
CA LEU A 64 -3.32 -0.43 8.07
C LEU A 64 -4.31 -0.04 6.96
N LEU A 65 -5.45 -0.72 6.87
CA LEU A 65 -6.50 -0.43 5.90
C LEU A 65 -7.12 0.95 6.12
N VAL A 66 -7.35 1.34 7.38
CA VAL A 66 -7.81 2.70 7.74
C VAL A 66 -6.75 3.74 7.36
N LEU A 67 -5.49 3.51 7.69
CA LEU A 67 -4.39 4.42 7.34
C LEU A 67 -4.27 4.58 5.82
N LEU A 68 -4.31 3.49 5.06
CA LEU A 68 -4.26 3.50 3.60
C LEU A 68 -5.49 4.21 3.00
N GLY A 69 -6.69 3.94 3.52
CA GLY A 69 -7.93 4.59 3.09
C GLY A 69 -7.91 6.11 3.28
N ILE A 70 -7.17 6.62 4.27
CA ILE A 70 -6.95 8.06 4.46
C ILE A 70 -5.83 8.58 3.54
N CYS A 71 -4.77 7.79 3.33
CA CYS A 71 -3.61 8.19 2.52
C CYS A 71 -3.92 8.35 1.03
N VAL A 72 -4.78 7.51 0.45
CA VAL A 72 -5.06 7.48 -1.00
C VAL A 72 -5.81 8.73 -1.49
N PRO A 73 -7.00 9.09 -0.97
CA PRO A 73 -7.80 10.19 -1.52
C PRO A 73 -7.13 11.55 -1.31
N LYS A 74 -6.21 11.66 -0.35
CA LYS A 74 -5.40 12.86 -0.11
C LYS A 74 -4.54 13.25 -1.30
N ARG A 75 -4.12 12.27 -2.11
CA ARG A 75 -3.31 12.49 -3.32
C ARG A 75 -4.15 13.05 -4.49
N LEU A 76 -5.46 12.87 -4.43
CA LEU A 76 -6.38 13.23 -5.52
C LEU A 76 -7.16 14.53 -5.23
N LEU A 77 -7.53 14.79 -3.97
CA LEU A 77 -8.49 15.85 -3.63
C LEU A 77 -7.96 16.90 -2.65
N PRO A 78 -8.33 18.19 -2.82
CA PRO A 78 -8.09 19.21 -1.80
C PRO A 78 -8.84 18.90 -0.50
N VAL A 79 -8.26 19.33 0.63
CA VAL A 79 -8.64 18.93 2.01
C VAL A 79 -10.15 19.05 2.30
N GLY A 80 -10.84 20.04 1.72
CA GLY A 80 -12.28 20.24 1.93
C GLY A 80 -13.15 19.13 1.32
N TRP A 81 -12.80 18.60 0.15
CA TRP A 81 -13.50 17.47 -0.48
C TRP A 81 -13.01 16.12 0.05
N LEU A 82 -11.76 16.06 0.51
CA LEU A 82 -11.15 14.87 1.10
C LEU A 82 -11.96 14.33 2.28
N ASN A 83 -12.33 15.20 3.23
CA ASN A 83 -13.10 14.76 4.40
C ASN A 83 -14.48 14.23 4.02
N ARG A 84 -15.14 14.80 3.01
CA ARG A 84 -16.43 14.32 2.53
C ARG A 84 -16.31 12.96 1.86
N PHE A 85 -15.32 12.81 0.98
CA PHE A 85 -15.08 11.53 0.30
C PHE A 85 -14.66 10.45 1.31
N ALA A 86 -13.73 10.75 2.21
CA ALA A 86 -13.30 9.83 3.25
C ALA A 86 -14.45 9.43 4.17
N ALA A 87 -15.27 10.38 4.63
CA ALA A 87 -16.45 10.08 5.44
C ALA A 87 -17.46 9.20 4.70
N LEU A 88 -17.73 9.48 3.43
CA LEU A 88 -18.65 8.69 2.61
C LEU A 88 -18.10 7.28 2.33
N PHE A 89 -16.79 7.17 2.10
CA PHE A 89 -16.10 5.91 1.89
C PHE A 89 -16.12 5.03 3.14
N LEU A 90 -15.86 5.64 4.31
CA LEU A 90 -15.89 4.97 5.61
C LEU A 90 -17.33 4.59 5.98
N ALA A 91 -18.31 5.46 5.75
CA ALA A 91 -19.72 5.18 5.96
C ALA A 91 -20.23 4.06 5.04
N ALA A 92 -19.83 4.05 3.76
CA ALA A 92 -20.16 2.97 2.83
C ALA A 92 -19.51 1.64 3.29
N GLY A 93 -18.25 1.66 3.70
CA GLY A 93 -17.57 0.48 4.24
C GLY A 93 -18.24 -0.08 5.50
N LEU A 94 -18.62 0.80 6.44
CA LEU A 94 -19.35 0.41 7.65
C LEU A 94 -20.77 -0.07 7.35
N GLY A 95 -21.47 0.59 6.44
CA GLY A 95 -22.83 0.20 6.02
C GLY A 95 -22.85 -1.18 5.36
N ILE A 96 -21.94 -1.42 4.41
CA ILE A 96 -21.77 -2.74 3.80
C ILE A 96 -21.32 -3.76 4.85
N GLY A 97 -20.40 -3.38 5.74
CA GLY A 97 -19.95 -4.23 6.84
C GLY A 97 -21.06 -4.64 7.81
N ALA A 98 -22.02 -3.76 8.07
CA ALA A 98 -23.18 -4.04 8.92
C ALA A 98 -24.19 -4.97 8.24
N LEU A 99 -24.35 -4.87 6.92
CA LEU A 99 -25.32 -5.67 6.15
C LEU A 99 -24.79 -7.04 5.71
N ALA A 100 -23.53 -7.09 5.25
CA ALA A 100 -22.92 -8.25 4.61
C ALA A 100 -21.76 -8.84 5.43
N GLY A 101 -21.45 -8.26 6.59
CA GLY A 101 -20.35 -8.67 7.46
C GLY A 101 -19.05 -7.91 7.21
N ILE A 102 -18.26 -7.77 8.27
CA ILE A 102 -17.03 -6.97 8.31
C ILE A 102 -16.05 -7.39 7.22
N LYS A 103 -15.90 -8.70 6.95
CA LYS A 103 -15.02 -9.22 5.89
C LYS A 103 -15.38 -8.65 4.52
N ILE A 104 -16.67 -8.67 4.15
CA ILE A 104 -17.15 -8.18 2.85
C ILE A 104 -17.00 -6.67 2.76
N GLY A 105 -17.36 -5.94 3.83
CA GLY A 105 -17.16 -4.50 3.90
C GLY A 105 -15.70 -4.08 3.69
N LEU A 106 -14.76 -4.76 4.35
CA LEU A 106 -13.33 -4.51 4.16
C LEU A 106 -12.86 -4.84 2.74
N LEU A 107 -13.31 -5.95 2.16
CA LEU A 107 -12.94 -6.35 0.81
C LEU A 107 -13.42 -5.31 -0.22
N VAL A 108 -14.64 -4.79 -0.08
CA VAL A 108 -15.17 -3.73 -0.96
C VAL A 108 -14.35 -2.44 -0.83
N VAL A 109 -14.09 -1.99 0.40
CA VAL A 109 -13.26 -0.81 0.66
C VAL A 109 -11.86 -0.97 0.05
N LEU A 110 -11.28 -2.17 0.18
CA LEU A 110 -9.97 -2.48 -0.36
C LEU A 110 -9.96 -2.51 -1.89
N ALA A 111 -10.96 -3.14 -2.51
CA ALA A 111 -11.13 -3.20 -3.96
C ALA A 111 -11.27 -1.80 -4.57
N VAL A 112 -12.09 -0.93 -3.97
CA VAL A 112 -12.22 0.46 -4.43
C VAL A 112 -10.92 1.24 -4.21
N SER A 113 -10.19 0.98 -3.13
CA SER A 113 -8.88 1.60 -2.88
C SER A 113 -7.84 1.18 -3.94
N ILE A 114 -7.82 -0.09 -4.35
CA ILE A 114 -6.97 -0.57 -5.45
C ILE A 114 -7.33 0.15 -6.74
N LEU A 115 -8.62 0.21 -7.09
CA LEU A 115 -9.08 0.88 -8.31
C LEU A 115 -8.65 2.34 -8.34
N LEU A 116 -8.86 3.06 -7.23
CA LEU A 116 -8.47 4.46 -7.10
C LEU A 116 -6.95 4.63 -7.23
N GLN A 117 -6.17 3.75 -6.60
CA GLN A 117 -4.71 3.78 -6.65
C GLN A 117 -4.17 3.48 -8.06
N VAL A 118 -4.80 2.57 -8.81
CA VAL A 118 -4.47 2.29 -10.22
C VAL A 118 -4.74 3.52 -11.09
N VAL A 119 -5.86 4.20 -10.89
CA VAL A 119 -6.15 5.47 -11.59
C VAL A 119 -5.10 6.53 -11.27
N ILE A 120 -4.71 6.68 -10.00
CA ILE A 120 -3.66 7.63 -9.60
C ILE A 120 -2.31 7.26 -10.22
N LEU A 121 -1.94 5.98 -10.25
CA LEU A 121 -0.74 5.51 -10.91
C LEU A 121 -0.75 5.82 -12.41
N PHE A 122 -1.86 5.55 -13.09
CA PHE A 122 -2.02 5.85 -14.50
C PHE A 122 -1.87 7.36 -14.77
N LEU A 123 -2.51 8.21 -13.97
CA LEU A 123 -2.37 9.66 -14.07
C LEU A 123 -0.94 10.14 -13.77
N ALA A 124 -0.24 9.50 -12.83
CA ALA A 124 1.15 9.81 -12.52
C ALA A 124 2.09 9.45 -13.67
N VAL A 125 1.90 8.30 -14.31
CA VAL A 125 2.65 7.84 -15.49
C VAL A 125 2.31 8.69 -16.72
N ALA A 126 1.06 9.09 -16.89
CA ALA A 126 0.64 10.00 -17.97
C ALA A 126 1.20 11.43 -17.80
N GLY A 127 1.95 11.72 -16.73
CA GLY A 127 2.58 13.01 -16.50
C GLY A 127 1.59 14.13 -16.14
N SER A 128 0.35 13.79 -15.77
CA SER A 128 -0.68 14.79 -15.49
C SER A 128 -0.26 15.71 -14.34
N ARG A 129 -0.32 17.03 -14.57
CA ARG A 129 -0.08 18.07 -13.55
C ARG A 129 -1.25 18.23 -12.57
N SER A 130 -2.35 17.49 -12.78
CA SER A 130 -3.55 17.57 -11.93
C SER A 130 -3.37 16.98 -10.52
N LEU A 131 -2.33 16.16 -10.31
CA LEU A 131 -2.07 15.55 -9.00
C LEU A 131 -1.32 16.51 -8.06
N TYR A 132 -1.91 16.76 -6.89
CA TYR A 132 -1.31 17.56 -5.81
C TYR A 132 -0.21 16.75 -5.12
N PHE A 133 1.01 16.82 -5.67
CA PHE A 133 2.20 16.26 -5.02
C PHE A 133 3.09 17.37 -4.45
N GLU A 134 3.53 17.17 -3.20
CA GLU A 134 4.43 18.08 -2.49
C GLU A 134 5.83 18.17 -3.14
N LYS A 135 6.27 17.13 -3.85
CA LYS A 135 7.60 17.05 -4.50
C LYS A 135 7.51 17.13 -6.04
N LYS A 136 8.35 17.98 -6.63
CA LYS A 136 8.34 18.37 -8.07
C LYS A 136 8.89 17.31 -9.06
N GLY A 137 9.34 16.13 -8.63
CA GLY A 137 9.95 15.12 -9.51
C GLY A 137 8.95 14.13 -10.10
N TYR A 138 8.95 13.92 -11.43
CA TYR A 138 8.11 12.91 -12.10
C TYR A 138 8.33 11.50 -11.53
N TRP A 139 9.59 11.07 -11.41
CA TRP A 139 9.97 9.74 -10.89
C TRP A 139 9.57 9.52 -9.43
N VAL A 140 9.64 10.56 -8.59
CA VAL A 140 9.19 10.49 -7.19
C VAL A 140 7.68 10.28 -7.11
N ARG A 141 6.90 10.91 -8.00
CA ARG A 141 5.43 10.75 -8.04
C ARG A 141 5.02 9.34 -8.44
N VAL A 142 5.64 8.81 -9.50
CA VAL A 142 5.40 7.43 -9.97
C VAL A 142 5.82 6.43 -8.89
N GLY A 143 7.04 6.56 -8.35
CA GLY A 143 7.55 5.68 -7.31
C GLY A 143 6.68 5.65 -6.06
N SER A 144 6.26 6.83 -5.59
CA SER A 144 5.37 6.92 -4.42
C SER A 144 4.00 6.30 -4.68
N SER A 145 3.43 6.45 -5.88
CA SER A 145 2.17 5.79 -6.24
C SER A 145 2.31 4.26 -6.28
N LEU A 146 3.45 3.77 -6.78
CA LEU A 146 3.73 2.35 -6.88
C LEU A 146 3.91 1.68 -5.52
N ILE A 147 4.57 2.36 -4.57
CA ILE A 147 4.70 1.88 -3.18
C ILE A 147 3.31 1.75 -2.54
N HIS A 148 2.44 2.76 -2.69
CA HIS A 148 1.08 2.68 -2.14
C HIS A 148 0.26 1.56 -2.79
N LEU A 149 0.37 1.38 -4.11
CA LEU A 149 -0.30 0.27 -4.79
C LEU A 149 0.21 -1.09 -4.28
N GLY A 150 1.53 -1.25 -4.14
CA GLY A 150 2.15 -2.45 -3.58
C GLY A 150 1.65 -2.76 -2.17
N LEU A 151 1.52 -1.74 -1.31
CA LEU A 151 0.98 -1.89 0.05
C LEU A 151 -0.49 -2.29 0.08
N ILE A 152 -1.33 -1.66 -0.73
CA ILE A 152 -2.76 -1.99 -0.79
C ILE A 152 -2.96 -3.42 -1.33
N LEU A 153 -2.22 -3.78 -2.39
CA LEU A 153 -2.24 -5.14 -2.93
C LEU A 153 -1.72 -6.16 -1.90
N PHE A 154 -0.76 -5.79 -1.04
CA PHE A 154 -0.24 -6.67 0.01
C PHE A 154 -1.29 -6.92 1.09
N VAL A 155 -2.06 -5.90 1.48
CA VAL A 155 -3.20 -6.10 2.38
C VAL A 155 -4.27 -6.96 1.70
N PHE A 156 -4.52 -6.77 0.41
CA PHE A 156 -5.49 -7.56 -0.35
C PHE A 156 -5.08 -9.03 -0.45
N ASP A 157 -3.79 -9.28 -0.65
CA ASP A 157 -3.20 -10.61 -0.66
C ASP A 157 -3.46 -11.38 0.65
N LEU A 158 -3.28 -10.72 1.81
CA LEU A 158 -3.58 -11.32 3.11
C LEU A 158 -5.05 -11.66 3.30
N PHE A 159 -5.96 -10.90 2.67
CA PHE A 159 -7.39 -11.23 2.67
C PHE A 159 -7.73 -12.43 1.76
N LEU A 160 -6.98 -12.61 0.66
CA LEU A 160 -7.17 -13.69 -0.30
C LEU A 160 -6.39 -14.97 0.02
N HIS A 161 -5.89 -15.12 1.26
CA HIS A 161 -5.08 -16.28 1.67
C HIS A 161 -5.73 -17.65 1.44
N GLU A 162 -7.07 -17.71 1.34
CA GLU A 162 -7.82 -18.96 1.07
C GLU A 162 -7.60 -19.45 -0.38
N HIS A 163 -7.17 -18.58 -1.29
CA HIS A 163 -6.91 -18.92 -2.70
C HIS A 163 -5.41 -18.99 -3.00
N THR A 164 -4.83 -20.17 -2.78
CA THR A 164 -3.38 -20.44 -2.86
C THR A 164 -2.72 -19.93 -4.15
N THR A 165 -3.37 -20.05 -5.31
CA THR A 165 -2.79 -19.62 -6.60
C THR A 165 -2.80 -18.10 -6.77
N LEU A 166 -3.86 -17.42 -6.32
CA LEU A 166 -3.96 -15.96 -6.38
C LEU A 166 -3.00 -15.30 -5.40
N HIS A 167 -2.82 -15.91 -4.23
CA HIS A 167 -1.91 -15.43 -3.20
C HIS A 167 -0.46 -15.32 -3.71
N VAL A 168 0.05 -16.37 -4.36
CA VAL A 168 1.42 -16.36 -4.89
C VAL A 168 1.61 -15.27 -5.95
N VAL A 169 0.65 -15.09 -6.85
CA VAL A 169 0.72 -14.07 -7.91
C VAL A 169 0.68 -12.67 -7.30
N LEU A 170 -0.22 -12.41 -6.36
CA LEU A 170 -0.34 -11.13 -5.68
C LEU A 170 0.90 -10.81 -4.83
N PHE A 171 1.46 -11.80 -4.15
CA PHE A 171 2.72 -11.66 -3.42
C PHE A 171 3.89 -11.22 -4.31
N TRP A 172 4.05 -11.82 -5.49
CA TRP A 172 5.08 -11.39 -6.43
C TRP A 172 4.81 -9.99 -6.99
N LEU A 173 3.55 -9.72 -7.35
CA LEU A 173 3.14 -8.42 -7.89
C LEU A 173 3.40 -7.29 -6.88
N THR A 174 3.04 -7.51 -5.61
CA THR A 174 3.25 -6.56 -4.51
C THR A 174 4.73 -6.31 -4.25
N THR A 175 5.53 -7.38 -4.25
CA THR A 175 6.98 -7.30 -4.06
C THR A 175 7.64 -6.48 -5.16
N VAL A 176 7.33 -6.79 -6.42
CA VAL A 176 7.88 -6.07 -7.58
C VAL A 176 7.43 -4.60 -7.59
N ALA A 177 6.14 -4.34 -7.33
CA ALA A 177 5.61 -2.97 -7.28
C ALA A 177 6.27 -2.14 -6.17
N THR A 178 6.44 -2.72 -4.98
CA THR A 178 7.08 -2.03 -3.85
C THR A 178 8.56 -1.79 -4.10
N PHE A 179 9.27 -2.80 -4.61
CA PHE A 179 10.69 -2.69 -4.95
C PHE A 179 10.94 -1.63 -6.02
N PHE A 180 10.22 -1.69 -7.14
CA PHE A 180 10.37 -0.70 -8.20
C PHE A 180 9.95 0.70 -7.74
N GLY A 181 8.95 0.79 -6.87
CA GLY A 181 8.52 2.04 -6.26
C GLY A 181 9.61 2.68 -5.40
N LEU A 182 10.33 1.87 -4.62
CA LEU A 182 11.49 2.29 -3.84
C LEU A 182 12.63 2.75 -4.75
N VAL A 183 12.96 1.97 -5.78
CA VAL A 183 13.99 2.32 -6.77
C VAL A 183 13.67 3.67 -7.43
N CYS A 184 12.45 3.87 -7.90
CA CYS A 184 12.02 5.15 -8.48
C CYS A 184 12.10 6.32 -7.50
N CYS A 185 11.82 6.09 -6.21
CA CYS A 185 11.93 7.13 -5.19
C CYS A 185 13.39 7.50 -4.87
N PHE A 186 14.26 6.51 -4.69
CA PHE A 186 15.66 6.71 -4.31
C PHE A 186 16.53 7.19 -5.47
N TYR A 187 16.33 6.63 -6.66
CA TYR A 187 17.12 6.97 -7.85
C TYR A 187 16.48 8.08 -8.69
N ALA A 188 15.47 8.78 -8.19
CA ALA A 188 14.77 9.84 -8.94
C ALA A 188 15.72 10.92 -9.50
N GLU A 189 16.73 11.32 -8.72
CA GLU A 189 17.73 12.31 -9.12
C GLU A 189 18.71 11.75 -10.16
N SER A 190 19.16 10.50 -9.97
CA SER A 190 20.05 9.81 -10.92
C SER A 190 19.36 9.52 -12.26
N MET A 191 18.08 9.14 -12.24
CA MET A 191 17.28 8.91 -13.45
C MET A 191 16.95 10.21 -14.19
N ALA A 192 16.70 11.30 -13.46
CA ALA A 192 16.54 12.62 -14.05
C ALA A 192 17.84 13.13 -14.69
N GLY A 193 19.00 12.83 -14.08
CA GLY A 193 20.33 13.14 -14.63
C GLY A 193 20.63 12.37 -15.91
N PHE A 194 20.29 11.08 -15.97
CA PHE A 194 20.54 10.23 -17.15
C PHE A 194 19.72 10.68 -18.39
N LEU A 195 18.45 11.05 -18.18
CA LEU A 195 17.59 11.60 -19.23
C LEU A 195 18.04 12.98 -19.73
N LYS A 196 18.69 13.77 -18.86
CA LYS A 196 19.20 15.10 -19.22
C LYS A 196 20.58 15.02 -19.90
N GLY A 197 21.44 14.11 -19.44
CA GLY A 197 22.77 13.88 -20.02
C GLY A 197 22.75 13.26 -21.42
N GLY A 198 21.71 12.50 -21.77
CA GLY A 198 21.53 12.01 -23.15
C GLY A 198 21.24 13.13 -24.17
N ASN A 199 20.70 14.26 -23.72
CA ASN A 199 20.31 15.37 -24.60
C ASN A 199 21.44 16.40 -24.83
N ASP A 200 22.49 16.36 -24.00
CA ASP A 200 23.70 17.20 -24.18
C ASP A 200 24.77 16.50 -25.03
N ALA A 201 24.75 15.17 -25.14
CA ALA A 201 25.67 14.42 -26.00
C ALA A 201 25.43 14.66 -27.50
N ASP A 202 24.18 14.92 -27.91
CA ASP A 202 23.82 15.23 -29.30
C ASP A 202 24.13 16.67 -29.72
N ARG A 203 24.37 17.60 -28.76
CA ARG A 203 24.73 18.99 -29.08
C ARG A 203 26.20 19.22 -29.38
N HIS A 204 27.09 18.31 -28.96
CA HIS A 204 28.52 18.42 -29.20
C HIS A 204 29.02 17.73 -30.48
N GLN A 205 28.15 17.05 -31.22
CA GLN A 205 28.47 16.52 -32.57
C GLN A 205 27.97 17.40 -33.71
N ALA A 206 27.31 18.52 -33.41
CA ALA A 206 26.77 19.45 -34.41
C ALA A 206 27.48 20.82 -34.44
N SER A 207 28.68 20.93 -33.85
CA SER A 207 29.51 22.14 -33.86
C SER A 207 30.88 21.88 -34.48
#